data_AF-A0A519D0Y6-F1
#
_entry.id   AF-A0A519D0Y6-F1
#
_cell.length_a   1.000
_cell.length_b   1.000
_cell.length_c   1.000
_cell.angle_alpha   90.00
_cell.angle_beta   90.00
_cell.angle_gamma   90.00
#
_symmetry.space_group_name_H-M   'P 1'
#
loop_
_entity.id
_entity.type
_entity.pdbx_description
1 polymer ?
#
loop_
_entity_poly.entity_id
_entity_poly.type
_entity_poly.pdbx_seq_one_letter_code
_entity_poly.pdbx_strand_id
1 'polypeptide(L)' 'MIEDPSDELMDGMWIFLKRILIILVPFWVYLLAWSAGAPIIVAAILAGVSVAPIAIYENLKLKEHQDEK' A
#
# COMPACT_ATOMS: atom_id res chain seq x y z
N MET A 1 1.14 4.73 29.64
CA MET A 1 2.06 4.17 28.63
C MET A 1 2.86 5.37 28.12
N ILE A 2 4.19 5.28 28.07
CA ILE A 2 4.99 6.33 27.43
C ILE A 2 4.70 6.16 25.94
N GLU A 3 3.92 7.06 25.35
CA GLU A 3 3.76 7.12 23.90
C GLU A 3 5.14 7.28 23.29
N ASP A 4 5.58 6.30 22.50
CA ASP A 4 6.88 6.35 21.87
C ASP A 4 6.83 7.45 20.81
N PRO A 5 7.64 8.51 20.90
CA PRO A 5 7.63 9.59 19.93
C PRO A 5 7.97 9.11 18.51
N SER A 6 8.56 7.91 18.36
CA SER A 6 8.76 7.29 17.06
C SER A 6 7.46 6.83 16.39
N ASP A 7 6.43 6.45 17.15
CA ASP A 7 5.14 6.03 16.60
C ASP A 7 4.37 7.22 16.02
N GLU A 8 4.41 8.39 16.68
CA GLU A 8 3.78 9.62 16.19
C GLU A 8 4.43 10.11 14.88
N LEU A 9 5.75 9.98 14.77
CA LEU A 9 6.51 10.27 13.55
C LEU A 9 6.21 9.27 12.43
N MET A 10 6.09 7.99 12.77
CA MET A 10 5.74 6.93 11.82
C MET A 10 4.34 7.15 11.24
N ASP A 11 3.39 7.58 12.06
CA ASP A 11 2.02 7.81 11.62
C ASP A 11 1.91 9.04 10.69
N GLY A 12 2.67 10.10 10.98
CA GLY A 12 2.84 11.24 10.08
C GLY A 12 3.48 10.88 8.73
N MET A 13 4.53 10.03 8.75
CA MET A 13 5.18 9.56 7.52
C MET A 13 4.32 8.56 6.73
N TRP A 14 3.46 7.79 7.41
CA TRP A 14 2.60 6.79 6.79
C TRP A 14 1.72 7.38 5.68
N ILE A 15 1.21 8.61 5.86
CA ILE A 15 0.38 9.29 4.85
C ILE A 15 1.14 9.52 3.53
N PHE A 16 2.44 9.83 3.62
CA PHE A 16 3.31 10.06 2.46
C PHE A 16 3.72 8.74 1.84
N LEU A 17 4.15 7.79 2.67
CA LEU A 17 4.57 6.45 2.25
C LEU A 17 3.44 5.74 1.51
N LYS A 18 2.21 5.86 2.02
CA LYS A 18 0.98 5.35 1.38
C LYS A 18 0.80 5.88 -0.04
N ARG A 19 0.90 7.19 -0.25
CA ARG A 19 0.72 7.80 -1.58
C ARG A 19 1.74 7.27 -2.58
N ILE A 20 2.98 7.10 -2.13
CA ILE A 20 4.04 6.52 -2.94
C ILE A 20 3.72 5.06 -3.24
N LEU A 21 3.34 4.25 -2.24
CA LEU A 21 3.04 2.83 -2.42
C LEU A 21 1.86 2.58 -3.36
N ILE A 22 0.78 3.37 -3.26
CA ILE A 22 -0.41 3.22 -4.13
C ILE A 22 -0.08 3.48 -5.60
N ILE A 23 0.95 4.26 -5.91
CA ILE A 23 1.37 4.54 -7.29
C ILE A 23 2.48 3.59 -7.72
N LEU A 24 3.49 3.46 -6.86
CA LEU A 24 4.72 2.72 -7.12
C LEU A 24 4.45 1.22 -7.26
N VAL A 25 3.65 0.63 -6.37
CA VAL A 25 3.35 -0.82 -6.38
C VAL A 25 2.66 -1.24 -7.68
N PRO A 26 1.52 -0.66 -8.09
CA PRO A 26 0.87 -1.07 -9.35
C PRO A 26 1.73 -0.74 -10.57
N PHE A 27 2.46 0.37 -10.56
CA PHE A 27 3.40 0.68 -11.63
C PHE A 27 4.51 -0.37 -11.75
N TRP A 28 5.08 -0.81 -10.62
CA TRP A 28 6.07 -1.87 -10.59
C TRP A 28 5.51 -3.21 -11.05
N VAL A 29 4.31 -3.58 -10.59
CA VAL A 29 3.65 -4.83 -11.00
C VAL A 29 3.38 -4.83 -12.50
N TYR A 30 2.94 -3.69 -13.06
CA TYR A 30 2.78 -3.52 -14.50
C TYR A 30 4.10 -3.75 -15.24
N LEU A 31 5.18 -3.11 -14.81
CA LEU A 31 6.49 -3.23 -15.43
C LEU A 31 7.05 -4.66 -15.34
N LEU A 32 6.85 -5.35 -14.22
CA LEU A 32 7.27 -6.74 -14.07
C LEU A 32 6.49 -7.67 -15.00
N ALA A 33 5.17 -7.52 -15.07
CA ALA A 33 4.34 -8.32 -15.96
C ALA A 33 4.68 -8.05 -17.44
N TRP A 34 4.89 -6.78 -17.79
CA TRP A 34 5.31 -6.39 -19.14
C TRP A 34 6.71 -6.94 -19.49
N SER A 35 7.67 -6.83 -18.57
CA SER A 35 9.02 -7.38 -18.72
C SER A 35 9.03 -8.91 -18.85
N ALA A 36 8.09 -9.59 -18.20
CA ALA A 36 7.87 -11.03 -18.34
C ALA A 36 7.21 -11.43 -19.68
N GLY A 37 6.90 -10.47 -20.55
CA GLY A 37 6.26 -10.71 -21.85
C GLY A 37 4.75 -10.90 -21.79
N ALA A 38 4.10 -10.55 -20.67
CA ALA A 38 2.65 -10.63 -20.57
C ALA A 38 1.97 -9.62 -21.50
N PRO A 39 0.79 -9.95 -22.06
CA PRO A 39 -0.02 -9.01 -22.81
C PRO A 39 -0.35 -7.77 -21.97
N ILE A 40 -0.35 -6.59 -22.61
CA ILE A 40 -0.59 -5.30 -21.95
C ILE A 40 -1.88 -5.31 -21.10
N ILE A 41 -2.94 -5.95 -21.60
CA ILE A 41 -4.22 -6.07 -20.88
C ILE A 41 -4.05 -6.87 -19.58
N VAL A 42 -3.33 -7.99 -19.62
CA VAL A 42 -3.09 -8.84 -18.44
C VAL A 42 -2.20 -8.09 -17.43
N ALA A 43 -1.16 -7.41 -17.90
CA ALA A 43 -0.30 -6.58 -17.06
C ALA A 43 -1.08 -5.45 -16.36
N ALA A 44 -2.00 -4.80 -17.07
CA ALA A 44 -2.85 -3.73 -16.52
C ALA A 44 -3.83 -4.25 -15.47
N ILE A 45 -4.43 -5.43 -15.69
CA ILE A 45 -5.32 -6.06 -14.71
C ILE A 45 -4.53 -6.43 -13.44
N LEU A 46 -3.35 -7.04 -13.57
CA LEU A 46 -2.50 -7.41 -12.44
C LEU A 46 -2.05 -6.18 -11.64
N ALA A 47 -1.69 -5.10 -12.33
CA ALA A 47 -1.38 -3.83 -11.69
C ALA A 47 -2.58 -3.30 -10.90
N GLY A 48 -3.78 -3.28 -11.48
CA GLY A 48 -5.00 -2.86 -10.78
C GLY A 48 -5.28 -3.69 -9.52
N VAL A 49 -5.13 -5.02 -9.60
CA VAL A 49 -5.36 -5.94 -8.48
C VAL A 49 -4.36 -5.70 -7.33
N SER A 50 -3.13 -5.29 -7.64
CA SER A 50 -2.09 -5.00 -6.64
C SER A 50 -2.42 -3.83 -5.69
N VAL A 51 -3.45 -3.03 -5.99
CA VAL A 51 -3.91 -1.95 -5.11
C VAL A 51 -4.78 -2.50 -3.96
N ALA A 52 -5.46 -3.62 -4.15
CA ALA A 52 -6.39 -4.19 -3.15
C ALA A 52 -5.73 -4.53 -1.79
N PRO A 53 -4.53 -5.13 -1.73
CA PRO A 53 -3.83 -5.38 -0.46
C PRO A 53 -3.55 -4.09 0.34
N ILE A 54 -3.25 -2.99 -0.35
CA ILE A 54 -2.97 -1.70 0.30
C ILE A 54 -4.23 -1.16 0.99
N ALA A 55 -5.39 -1.28 0.35
CA ALA A 55 -6.67 -0.89 0.93
C ALA A 55 -7.11 -1.80 2.09
N ILE A 56 -6.80 -3.10 2.02
CA ILE A 56 -7.07 -4.04 3.12
C ILE A 56 -6.21 -3.70 4.33
N TYR A 57 -4.91 -3.44 4.13
CA TYR A 57 -4.01 -3.03 5.20
C TYR A 57 -4.50 -1.77 5.92
N GLU A 58 -5.01 -0.77 5.20
CA GLU A 58 -5.60 0.41 5.85
C GLU A 58 -6.78 0.06 6.74
N ASN A 59 -7.70 -0.78 6.27
CA ASN A 59 -8.85 -1.17 7.07
C ASN A 59 -8.45 -1.96 8.33
N LEU A 60 -7.35 -2.72 8.27
CA LEU A 60 -6.82 -3.42 9.43
C LEU A 60 -6.16 -2.45 10.41
N LYS A 61 -5.32 -1.53 9.94
CA LYS A 61 -4.67 -0.51 10.79
C LYS A 61 -5.69 0.43 11.45
N LEU A 62 -6.77 0.78 10.75
CA LEU A 62 -7.86 1.55 11.33
C LEU A 62 -8.59 0.80 12.45
N LYS A 63 -8.79 -0.52 12.32
CA LYS A 63 -9.40 -1.34 13.37
C LYS A 63 -8.52 -1.46 14.60
N GLU A 64 -7.22 -1.63 14.42
CA GLU A 64 -6.24 -1.66 15.50
C GLU A 64 -6.29 -0.38 16.36
N HIS A 65 -6.34 0.80 15.72
CA HIS A 65 -6.51 2.07 16.43
C HIS A 65 -7.91 2.30 17.03
N GLN A 66 -8.93 1.55 16.60
CA GLN A 66 -10.27 1.60 17.22
C GLN A 66 -10.38 0.69 18.44
N ASP A 67 -9.69 -0.45 18.44
CA ASP A 67 -9.69 -1.42 19.54
C ASP A 67 -8.75 -1.00 20.69
N GLU A 68 -7.79 -0.09 20.45
CA GLU A 68 -6.92 0.52 21.47
C GLU A 68 -7.56 1.67 22.28
N LYS A 69 -8.78 2.12 21.93
CA LYS A 69 -9.52 3.17 22.67
C LYS A 69 -10.56 2.60 23.64
#